data_AF-D4ZJZ7-F1
#
_entry.id   AF-D4ZJZ7-F1
#
_cell.length_a   1.000
_cell.length_b   1.000
_cell.length_c   1.000
_cell.angle_alpha   90.00
_cell.angle_beta   90.00
_cell.angle_gamma   90.00
#
_symmetry.space_group_name_H-M   'P 1'
#
loop_
_entity.id
_entity.type
_entity.pdbx_description
1 polymer ?
#
loop_
_entity_poly.entity_id
_entity_poly.type
_entity_poly.pdbx_seq_one_letter_code
_entity_poly.pdbx_strand_id
1 'polypeptide(L)'
;MDLTLYVKFFLGLVAIINPVGLLPVFVTLTSHQNDIERNHTGKVANFAVVVILLVTIFAGQHILNMFSISLSAFRIAGGSLISIIAMSMLQGKLGEVKRNKEEDRESSGMESVAVVPLALPLMAGPGAISSVIVSAAENTPL
;
A
#
# COMPACT_ATOMS: atom_id res chain seq x y z
N MET A 1 1.41 26.74 -5.14
CA MET A 1 1.41 25.27 -5.25
C MET A 1 2.34 24.88 -6.37
N ASP A 2 3.46 24.23 -6.05
CA ASP A 2 4.45 23.85 -7.06
C ASP A 2 4.01 22.52 -7.71
N LEU A 3 3.40 22.59 -8.90
CA LEU A 3 2.92 21.42 -9.65
C LEU A 3 4.02 20.34 -9.78
N THR A 4 5.27 20.79 -9.90
CA THR A 4 6.47 19.96 -9.98
C THR A 4 6.60 19.02 -8.78
N LEU A 5 6.27 19.50 -7.58
CA LEU A 5 6.36 18.72 -6.35
C LEU A 5 5.34 17.58 -6.34
N TYR A 6 4.08 17.88 -6.69
CA TYR A 6 3.01 16.87 -6.75
C TYR A 6 3.29 15.81 -7.81
N VAL A 7 3.80 16.20 -8.97
CA VAL A 7 4.19 15.26 -10.03
C VAL A 7 5.33 14.35 -9.57
N LYS A 8 6.37 14.90 -8.93
CA LYS A 8 7.47 14.09 -8.39
C LYS A 8 7.00 13.10 -7.33
N PHE A 9 6.15 13.54 -6.41
CA PHE A 9 5.57 12.67 -5.39
C PHE A 9 4.71 11.57 -6.00
N PHE A 10 3.84 11.92 -6.95
CA PHE A 10 2.98 10.96 -7.65
C PHE A 10 3.81 9.89 -8.37
N LEU A 11 4.84 10.29 -9.11
CA LEU A 11 5.75 9.35 -9.79
C LEU A 11 6.49 8.45 -8.78
N GLY A 12 6.95 9.01 -7.67
CA GLY A 12 7.56 8.25 -6.58
C GLY A 12 6.60 7.23 -5.97
N LEU A 13 5.34 7.62 -5.74
CA LEU A 13 4.31 6.76 -5.20
C LEU A 13 3.96 5.62 -6.17
N VAL A 14 3.85 5.89 -7.48
CA VAL A 14 3.64 4.87 -8.51
C VAL A 14 4.81 3.87 -8.54
N ALA A 15 6.05 4.35 -8.42
CA ALA A 15 7.23 3.49 -8.37
C ALA A 15 7.23 2.58 -7.13
N ILE A 16 6.81 3.12 -5.97
CA ILE A 16 6.72 2.37 -4.70
C ILE A 16 5.60 1.32 -4.75
N ILE A 17 4.42 1.68 -5.25
CA ILE A 17 3.28 0.76 -5.38
C ILE A 17 3.60 -0.36 -6.39
N ASN A 18 4.35 -0.04 -7.44
CA ASN A 18 4.76 -0.99 -8.49
C ASN A 18 3.57 -1.77 -9.09
N PRO A 19 2.61 -1.09 -9.74
CA PRO A 19 1.42 -1.74 -10.28
C PRO A 19 1.74 -2.81 -11.32
N VAL A 20 2.80 -2.62 -12.10
CA VAL A 20 3.26 -3.60 -13.11
C VAL A 20 3.73 -4.89 -12.45
N GLY A 21 4.53 -4.78 -11.39
CA GLY A 21 4.99 -5.93 -10.62
C GLY A 21 3.87 -6.65 -9.85
N LEU A 22 2.75 -5.98 -9.59
CA LEU A 22 1.57 -6.55 -8.96
C LEU A 22 0.65 -7.32 -9.92
N LEU A 23 0.79 -7.15 -11.25
CA LEU A 23 -0.08 -7.83 -12.23
C LEU A 23 -0.12 -9.35 -12.07
N PRO A 24 1.02 -10.08 -11.92
CA PRO A 24 0.98 -11.53 -11.74
C PRO A 24 0.23 -11.95 -10.47
N VAL A 25 0.34 -11.16 -9.40
CA VAL A 25 -0.36 -11.40 -8.13
C VAL A 25 -1.85 -11.19 -8.31
N PHE A 26 -2.25 -10.09 -8.96
CA PHE A 26 -3.66 -9.80 -9.28
C PHE A 26 -4.29 -10.91 -10.13
N VAL A 27 -3.61 -11.34 -11.21
CA VAL A 27 -4.09 -12.42 -12.07
C VAL A 27 -4.21 -13.73 -11.29
N THR A 28 -3.26 -14.04 -10.40
CA THR A 28 -3.31 -15.25 -9.57
C THR A 28 -4.51 -15.24 -8.62
N LEU A 29 -4.73 -14.12 -7.93
CA LEU A 29 -5.81 -13.96 -6.94
C LEU A 29 -7.21 -13.90 -7.59
N THR A 30 -7.30 -13.44 -8.84
CA THR A 30 -8.57 -13.31 -9.58
C THR A 30 -8.77 -14.43 -10.62
N SER A 31 -7.92 -15.45 -10.61
CA SER A 31 -7.92 -16.52 -11.63
C SER A 31 -9.22 -17.36 -11.66
N HIS A 32 -9.99 -17.37 -10.58
CA HIS A 32 -11.25 -18.09 -10.44
C HIS A 32 -12.48 -17.23 -10.76
N GLN A 33 -12.28 -15.93 -11.04
CA GLN A 33 -13.35 -14.97 -11.28
C GLN A 33 -13.64 -14.81 -12.77
N ASN A 34 -14.90 -14.51 -13.12
CA ASN A 34 -15.23 -14.08 -14.47
C ASN A 34 -14.79 -12.61 -14.73
N ASP A 35 -14.87 -12.15 -15.98
CA ASP A 35 -14.38 -10.81 -16.36
C ASP A 35 -15.08 -9.66 -15.63
N ILE A 36 -16.38 -9.81 -15.33
CA ILE A 36 -17.17 -8.79 -14.64
C ILE A 36 -16.72 -8.70 -13.18
N GLU A 37 -16.58 -9.86 -12.54
CA GLU A 37 -16.12 -10.02 -11.17
C GLU A 37 -14.70 -9.48 -10.99
N ARG A 38 -13.79 -9.84 -11.90
CA ARG A 38 -12.40 -9.36 -11.89
C ARG A 38 -12.30 -7.85 -12.02
N ASN A 39 -13.10 -7.25 -12.91
CA ASN A 39 -13.15 -5.79 -13.05
C ASN A 39 -13.73 -5.12 -11.79
N HIS A 40 -14.74 -5.74 -11.16
CA HIS A 40 -15.27 -5.26 -9.89
C HIS A 40 -14.21 -5.30 -8.78
N THR A 41 -13.51 -6.42 -8.60
CA THR A 41 -12.41 -6.54 -7.64
C THR A 41 -11.32 -5.49 -7.88
N GLY A 42 -10.93 -5.23 -9.13
CA GLY A 42 -9.98 -4.17 -9.46
C GLY A 42 -10.46 -2.76 -9.07
N LYS A 43 -11.75 -2.46 -9.30
CA LYS A 43 -12.34 -1.16 -8.89
C LYS A 43 -12.38 -0.99 -7.38
N VAL A 44 -12.84 -2.02 -6.65
CA VAL A 44 -12.89 -2.00 -5.18
C VAL A 44 -11.48 -1.85 -4.60
N ALA A 45 -10.50 -2.58 -5.12
CA ALA A 45 -9.11 -2.48 -4.66
C ALA A 45 -8.55 -1.06 -4.88
N ASN A 46 -8.73 -0.48 -6.06
CA ASN A 46 -8.28 0.88 -6.35
C ASN A 46 -8.96 1.92 -5.45
N PHE A 47 -10.28 1.78 -5.26
CA PHE A 47 -11.03 2.68 -4.38
C PHE A 47 -10.54 2.57 -2.94
N ALA A 48 -10.37 1.35 -2.42
CA ALA A 48 -9.83 1.11 -1.08
C ALA A 48 -8.44 1.75 -0.91
N VAL A 49 -7.54 1.60 -1.88
CA VAL A 49 -6.20 2.22 -1.84
C VAL A 49 -6.31 3.75 -1.75
N VAL A 50 -7.16 4.37 -2.56
CA VAL A 50 -7.38 5.82 -2.49
C VAL A 50 -7.88 6.23 -1.10
N VAL A 51 -8.87 5.53 -0.56
CA VAL A 51 -9.41 5.80 0.79
C VAL A 51 -8.31 5.66 1.85
N ILE A 52 -7.54 4.58 1.82
CA ILE A 52 -6.46 4.33 2.79
C ILE A 52 -5.41 5.44 2.73
N LEU A 53 -4.96 5.82 1.53
CA LEU A 53 -3.95 6.86 1.38
C LEU A 53 -4.50 8.24 1.78
N LEU A 54 -5.76 8.55 1.46
CA LEU A 54 -6.41 9.78 1.93
C LEU A 54 -6.49 9.82 3.46
N VAL A 55 -6.97 8.75 4.09
CA VAL A 55 -6.99 8.66 5.56
C VAL A 55 -5.59 8.82 6.13
N THR A 56 -4.58 8.23 5.48
CA THR A 56 -3.18 8.34 5.90
C THR A 56 -2.64 9.77 5.84
N ILE A 57 -3.02 10.54 4.81
CA ILE A 57 -2.66 11.98 4.69
C ILE A 57 -3.15 12.75 5.91
N PHE A 58 -4.42 12.56 6.29
CA PHE A 58 -5.02 13.34 7.37
C PHE A 58 -4.67 12.80 8.76
N ALA A 59 -4.68 11.48 8.97
CA ALA A 59 -4.52 10.87 10.29
C ALA A 59 -3.07 10.56 10.65
N GLY A 60 -2.20 10.35 9.67
CA GLY A 60 -0.86 9.80 9.88
C GLY A 60 0.00 10.61 10.84
N GLN A 61 0.09 11.93 10.63
CA GLN A 61 0.87 12.81 11.51
C GLN A 61 0.31 12.86 12.93
N HIS A 62 -1.03 12.87 13.09
CA HIS A 62 -1.67 12.84 14.40
C HIS A 62 -1.33 11.56 15.16
N ILE A 63 -1.34 10.41 14.46
CA ILE A 63 -0.95 9.13 15.04
C ILE A 63 0.51 9.17 15.50
N LEU A 64 1.44 9.66 14.67
CA LEU A 64 2.85 9.79 15.07
C LEU A 64 3.03 10.66 16.31
N ASN A 65 2.34 11.80 16.36
CA ASN A 65 2.39 12.72 17.50
C ASN A 65 1.83 12.06 18.78
N MET A 66 0.74 11.29 18.68
CA MET A 66 0.16 10.56 19.81
C MET A 66 1.16 9.56 20.43
N PHE A 67 1.97 8.91 19.59
CA PHE A 67 3.03 8.01 20.03
C PHE A 67 4.37 8.70 20.30
N SER A 68 4.45 10.04 20.22
CA SER A 68 5.69 10.82 20.35
C SER A 68 6.82 10.35 19.42
N ILE A 69 6.45 9.85 18.23
CA ILE A 69 7.39 9.41 17.20
C ILE A 69 7.75 10.62 16.32
N SER A 70 9.04 10.92 16.22
CA SER A 70 9.50 11.98 15.32
C SER A 70 9.37 11.56 13.85
N LEU A 71 9.09 12.53 12.98
CA LEU A 71 9.01 12.28 11.53
C LEU A 71 10.30 11.68 10.98
N SER A 72 11.45 12.09 11.52
CA SER A 72 12.77 11.54 11.17
C SER A 72 12.90 10.07 11.55
N ALA A 73 12.49 9.70 12.76
CA ALA A 73 12.52 8.30 13.21
C ALA A 73 11.59 7.42 12.35
N PHE A 74 10.39 7.92 12.06
CA PHE A 74 9.43 7.21 11.22
C PHE A 74 9.96 7.01 9.78
N ARG A 75 10.62 8.01 9.20
CA ARG A 75 11.26 7.91 7.87
C ARG A 75 12.34 6.84 7.82
N ILE A 76 13.20 6.77 8.85
CA ILE A 76 14.25 5.76 8.96
C ILE A 76 13.64 4.36 9.07
N ALA A 77 12.62 4.20 9.91
CA ALA A 77 11.93 2.92 10.09
C ALA A 77 11.22 2.47 8.81
N GLY A 78 10.48 3.37 8.16
CA GLY A 78 9.79 3.11 6.89
C GLY A 78 10.75 2.72 5.77
N GLY A 79 11.85 3.47 5.60
CA GLY A 79 12.88 3.14 4.60
C GLY A 79 13.58 1.80 4.86
N SER A 80 13.83 1.48 6.13
CA SER A 80 14.40 0.18 6.53
C SER A 80 13.44 -0.96 6.21
N LEU A 81 12.15 -0.80 6.47
CA LEU A 81 11.12 -1.79 6.16
C LEU A 81 11.00 -2.04 4.65
N ILE A 82 11.00 -0.99 3.83
CA ILE A 82 11.01 -1.12 2.36
C ILE A 82 12.27 -1.87 1.89
N SER A 83 13.43 -1.57 2.48
CA SER A 83 14.69 -2.23 2.14
C SER A 83 14.66 -3.73 2.45
N ILE A 84 14.11 -4.11 3.62
CA ILE A 84 13.94 -5.52 4.01
C ILE A 84 12.97 -6.23 3.06
N ILE A 85 11.86 -5.60 2.71
CA ILE A 85 10.90 -6.14 1.73
C ILE A 85 11.61 -6.35 0.39
N ALA A 86 12.31 -5.35 -0.14
CA ALA A 86 13.05 -5.47 -1.39
C ALA A 86 14.09 -6.61 -1.36
N MET A 87 14.85 -6.75 -0.27
CA MET A 87 15.79 -7.87 -0.09
C MET A 87 15.08 -9.23 -0.07
N SER A 88 13.94 -9.33 0.61
CA SER A 88 13.13 -10.57 0.62
C SER A 88 12.58 -10.93 -0.77
N MET A 89 12.28 -9.94 -1.61
CA MET A 89 11.85 -10.14 -3.00
C MET A 89 13.00 -10.72 -3.84
N LEU A 90 14.23 -10.22 -3.68
CA LEU A 90 15.42 -10.78 -4.34
C LEU A 90 15.71 -12.22 -3.94
N GLN A 91 15.34 -12.60 -2.71
CA GLN A 91 15.43 -13.97 -2.20
C GLN A 91 14.27 -14.88 -2.66
N GLY A 92 13.28 -14.35 -3.40
CA GLY A 92 12.12 -15.11 -3.87
C GLY A 92 11.08 -15.44 -2.78
N LYS A 93 11.14 -14.81 -1.61
CA LYS A 93 10.30 -15.15 -0.43
C LYS A 93 8.89 -14.53 -0.42
N LEU A 94 8.50 -13.85 -1.50
CA LEU A 94 7.18 -13.20 -1.63
C LEU A 94 5.99 -14.15 -1.37
N GLY A 95 6.16 -15.46 -1.61
CA GLY A 95 5.10 -16.46 -1.42
C GLY A 95 4.79 -16.83 0.04
N GLU A 96 5.71 -16.57 0.98
CA GLU A 96 5.53 -16.96 2.39
C GLU A 96 5.07 -15.80 3.28
N VAL A 97 5.41 -14.55 2.94
CA VAL A 97 5.13 -13.37 3.78
C VAL A 97 3.63 -13.01 3.85
N LYS A 98 2.77 -13.62 3.01
CA LYS A 98 1.33 -13.29 2.96
C LYS A 98 0.38 -14.48 2.95
N ARG A 99 0.87 -15.69 3.23
CA ARG A 99 0.00 -16.87 3.24
C ARG A 99 -0.39 -17.24 4.66
N ASN A 100 -1.11 -16.34 5.33
CA ASN A 100 -1.82 -16.73 6.54
C ASN A 100 -3.07 -17.49 6.10
N LYS A 101 -2.94 -18.83 5.99
CA LYS A 101 -4.01 -19.76 5.55
C LYS A 101 -5.27 -19.70 6.44
N GLU A 102 -5.23 -18.96 7.54
CA GLU A 102 -6.37 -18.76 8.45
C GLU A 102 -7.35 -17.69 7.94
N GLU A 103 -6.91 -16.65 7.21
CA GLU A 103 -7.82 -15.64 6.63
C GLU A 103 -8.62 -16.18 5.42
N ASP A 104 -8.10 -17.20 4.73
CA ASP A 104 -8.76 -17.85 3.59
C ASP A 104 -10.12 -18.50 3.95
N ARG A 105 -10.39 -18.74 5.25
CA ARG A 105 -11.62 -19.43 5.71
C ARG A 105 -12.75 -18.49 6.09
N GLU A 106 -12.46 -17.23 6.45
CA GLU A 106 -13.48 -16.31 6.95
C GLU A 106 -14.00 -15.32 5.89
N SER A 107 -13.34 -15.24 4.73
CA SER A 107 -13.56 -14.12 3.80
C SER A 107 -13.81 -14.53 2.35
N SER A 108 -14.73 -15.47 2.16
CA SER A 108 -15.21 -15.99 0.87
C SER A 108 -16.02 -14.99 0.02
N GLY A 109 -15.78 -13.68 0.19
CA GLY A 109 -16.39 -12.62 -0.61
C GLY A 109 -15.39 -11.98 -1.57
N MET A 110 -15.83 -11.64 -2.79
CA MET A 110 -15.03 -10.93 -3.80
C MET A 110 -14.48 -9.58 -3.31
N GLU A 111 -15.18 -8.92 -2.38
CA GLU A 111 -14.73 -7.68 -1.74
C GLU A 111 -13.55 -7.92 -0.78
N SER A 112 -13.47 -9.11 -0.17
CA SER A 112 -12.36 -9.41 0.71
C SER A 112 -11.04 -9.39 -0.02
N VAL A 113 -10.93 -10.10 -1.15
CA VAL A 113 -9.67 -10.19 -1.91
C VAL A 113 -9.24 -8.81 -2.42
N ALA A 114 -10.21 -7.95 -2.75
CA ALA A 114 -9.97 -6.57 -3.17
C ALA A 114 -9.34 -5.72 -2.05
N VAL A 115 -9.78 -5.88 -0.80
CA VAL A 115 -9.25 -5.13 0.34
C VAL A 115 -7.99 -5.80 0.89
N VAL A 116 -8.01 -7.11 1.12
CA VAL A 116 -6.89 -7.93 1.60
C VAL A 116 -6.74 -9.17 0.70
N PRO A 117 -5.59 -9.39 0.03
CA PRO A 117 -4.32 -8.68 0.20
C PRO A 117 -4.07 -7.52 -0.80
N LEU A 118 -4.98 -7.26 -1.75
CA LEU A 118 -4.73 -6.34 -2.89
C LEU A 118 -4.54 -4.88 -2.46
N ALA A 119 -5.55 -4.25 -1.85
CA ALA A 119 -5.41 -2.89 -1.36
C ALA A 119 -4.41 -2.84 -0.19
N LEU A 120 -4.58 -3.71 0.80
CA LEU A 120 -3.71 -3.89 1.94
C LEU A 120 -3.18 -5.33 1.99
N PRO A 121 -1.88 -5.58 2.20
CA PRO A 121 -0.78 -4.62 2.26
C PRO A 121 -0.02 -4.50 0.93
N LEU A 122 -0.58 -4.93 -0.21
CA LEU A 122 0.16 -4.94 -1.49
C LEU A 122 0.31 -3.53 -2.09
N MET A 123 -0.80 -2.81 -2.28
CA MET A 123 -0.77 -1.47 -2.88
C MET A 123 -0.55 -0.37 -1.85
N ALA A 124 -1.47 -0.21 -0.89
CA ALA A 124 -1.33 0.68 0.25
C ALA A 124 -0.47 0.04 1.36
N GLY A 125 0.67 -0.54 0.96
CA GLY A 125 1.60 -1.18 1.86
C GLY A 125 2.40 -0.19 2.70
N PRO A 126 3.29 -0.70 3.57
CA PRO A 126 4.09 0.13 4.47
C PRO A 126 4.92 1.20 3.74
N GLY A 127 5.40 0.91 2.52
CA GLY A 127 6.16 1.89 1.73
C GLY A 127 5.32 3.07 1.24
N ALA A 128 4.12 2.79 0.72
CA ALA A 128 3.20 3.82 0.25
C ALA A 128 2.67 4.66 1.42
N ILE A 129 2.24 4.00 2.51
CA ILE A 129 1.78 4.66 3.74
C ILE A 129 2.89 5.55 4.31
N SER A 130 4.11 5.02 4.48
CA SER A 130 5.21 5.80 5.05
C SER A 130 5.55 7.04 4.20
N SER A 131 5.60 6.88 2.88
CA SER A 131 5.90 7.98 1.95
C SER A 131 4.82 9.06 1.97
N VAL A 132 3.55 8.67 2.05
CA VAL A 132 2.42 9.61 2.16
C VAL A 132 2.49 10.40 3.46
N ILE A 133 2.72 9.75 4.61
CA ILE A 133 2.83 10.46 5.90
C ILE A 133 3.99 11.45 5.87
N VAL A 134 5.16 11.02 5.40
CA VAL A 134 6.35 11.87 5.32
C VAL A 134 6.11 13.07 4.41
N SER A 135 5.57 12.85 3.21
CA SER A 135 5.30 13.93 2.26
C SER A 135 4.21 14.88 2.76
N ALA A 136 3.14 14.36 3.39
CA ALA A 136 2.08 15.20 3.95
C ALA A 136 2.62 16.10 5.07
N ALA A 137 3.39 15.55 6.00
CA ALA A 137 3.93 16.29 7.14
C ALA A 137 4.98 17.35 6.75
N GLU A 138 5.78 17.10 5.71
CA GLU A 138 6.76 18.08 5.19
C GLU A 138 6.11 19.28 4.50
N ASN A 139 4.88 19.12 3.98
CA ASN A 139 4.23 20.11 3.12
C ASN A 139 3.00 20.79 3.75
N THR A 140 2.63 20.42 4.99
CA THR A 140 1.72 21.21 5.82
C THR A 140 2.46 22.41 6.41
N PRO A 141 2.09 23.67 6.05
CA PRO A 141 2.50 24.82 6.83
C PRO A 141 1.78 24.75 8.19
N LEU A 142 2.54 24.85 9.28
CA LEU A 142 1.97 25.11 10.61
C LEU A 142 1.29 26.48 10.65
#